data_AF-A0A935H982-F1
#
_entry.id   AF-A0A935H982-F1
#
_cell.length_a   1.000
_cell.length_b   1.000
_cell.length_c   1.000
_cell.angle_alpha   90.00
_cell.angle_beta   90.00
_cell.angle_gamma   90.00
#
_symmetry.space_group_name_H-M   'P 1'
#
loop_
_entity.id
_entity.type
_entity.pdbx_description
1 polymer ?
#
loop_
_entity_poly.entity_id
_entity_poly.type
_entity_poly.pdbx_seq_one_letter_code
_entity_poly.pdbx_strand_id
1 'polypeptide(L)'
;MTALGYMAELVQGTSNWLTPTLMGTPVDNPAVLPYWLGAWAMQWTPNWIAADFAARIPFAGLLILAMLGTWYGTYYLARSPLAQPVAFAFGGEALPNDYARAMADGGLLALIACLGLAQLSHETSPALAQLGCAALFYYGMAALPYRRPLPLYAVSLGLIGLS
;
A
#
# COMPACT_ATOMS: atom_id res chain seq x y z
N MET A 1 4.53 18.46 -1.93
CA MET A 1 4.99 19.44 -0.91
C MET A 1 3.88 19.91 0.03
N THR A 2 2.64 20.11 -0.43
CA THR A 2 1.51 20.56 0.41
C THR A 2 1.14 19.57 1.54
N ALA A 3 1.21 18.26 1.29
CA ALA A 3 0.89 17.21 2.27
C ALA A 3 1.70 17.30 3.58
N LEU A 4 2.98 17.64 3.49
CA LEU A 4 3.85 17.84 4.66
C LEU A 4 3.41 19.06 5.49
N GLY A 5 2.93 20.12 4.84
CA GLY A 5 2.35 21.28 5.50
C GLY A 5 1.11 20.92 6.33
N TYR A 6 0.18 20.13 5.76
CA TYR A 6 -0.98 19.64 6.50
C TYR A 6 -0.58 18.80 7.72
N MET A 7 0.42 17.92 7.59
CA MET A 7 0.94 17.12 8.72
C MET A 7 1.55 18.01 9.80
N ALA A 8 2.30 19.05 9.42
CA ALA A 8 2.92 19.97 10.37
C ALA A 8 1.87 20.78 11.16
N GLU A 9 0.81 21.28 10.50
CA GLU A 9 -0.31 21.98 11.16
C GLU A 9 -1.06 21.08 12.14
N LEU A 10 -1.20 19.78 11.84
CA LEU A 10 -1.76 18.79 12.78
C LEU A 10 -0.88 18.60 14.02
N VAL A 11 0.44 18.57 13.85
CA VAL A 11 1.39 18.45 14.96
C VAL A 11 1.42 19.72 15.82
N GLN A 12 1.29 20.89 15.21
CA GLN A 12 1.26 22.19 15.90
C GLN A 12 -0.09 22.47 16.60
N GLY A 13 -1.13 21.70 16.29
CA GLY A 13 -2.47 21.86 16.88
C GLY A 13 -3.27 23.03 16.29
N THR A 14 -2.81 23.59 15.17
CA THR A 14 -3.47 24.70 14.45
C THR A 14 -4.59 24.20 13.51
N SER A 15 -4.60 22.90 13.21
CA SER A 15 -5.63 22.24 12.39
C SER A 15 -6.35 21.12 13.16
N ASN A 16 -7.61 20.86 12.79
CA ASN A 16 -8.38 19.72 13.28
C ASN A 16 -7.92 18.42 12.58
N TRP A 17 -7.90 17.30 13.32
CA TRP A 17 -7.54 15.97 12.84
C TRP A 17 -8.52 15.39 11.82
N LEU A 18 -9.81 15.70 11.94
CA LEU A 18 -10.85 15.22 11.02
C LEU A 18 -10.99 16.08 9.77
N THR A 19 -10.58 17.34 9.85
CA THR A 19 -10.62 18.29 8.74
C THR A 19 -9.28 19.02 8.63
N PRO A 20 -8.25 18.36 8.08
CA PRO A 20 -6.93 18.95 7.94
C PRO A 20 -7.00 20.21 7.05
N THR A 21 -6.43 21.31 7.54
CA THR A 21 -6.34 22.58 6.82
C THR A 21 -4.90 23.09 6.78
N LEU A 22 -4.53 23.77 5.70
CA LEU A 22 -3.25 24.46 5.55
C LEU A 22 -3.55 25.94 5.39
N MET A 23 -3.14 26.75 6.38
CA MET A 23 -3.46 28.18 6.41
C MET A 23 -4.96 28.49 6.22
N GLY A 24 -5.83 27.66 6.83
CA GLY A 24 -7.29 27.79 6.72
C GLY A 24 -7.90 27.27 5.42
N THR A 25 -7.08 26.82 4.46
CA THR A 25 -7.56 26.17 3.22
C THR A 25 -7.77 24.68 3.49
N PRO A 26 -8.97 24.13 3.21
CA PRO A 26 -9.21 22.70 3.38
C PRO A 26 -8.42 21.88 2.37
N VAL A 27 -8.18 20.61 2.72
CA VAL A 27 -7.48 19.67 1.86
C VAL A 27 -8.28 19.29 0.60
N ASP A 28 -7.61 19.20 -0.55
CA ASP A 28 -8.25 18.79 -1.82
C ASP A 28 -8.70 17.33 -1.81
N ASN A 29 -7.98 16.48 -1.08
CA ASN A 29 -8.31 15.07 -0.89
C ASN A 29 -8.64 14.82 0.60
N PRO A 30 -9.90 14.49 0.95
CA PRO A 30 -10.34 14.33 2.33
C PRO A 30 -9.83 13.06 3.01
N ALA A 31 -8.92 12.29 2.38
CA ALA A 31 -8.29 11.13 2.99
C ALA A 31 -7.48 11.54 4.23
N VAL A 32 -8.02 11.31 5.43
CA VAL A 32 -7.39 11.71 6.71
C VAL A 32 -6.26 10.79 7.17
N LEU A 33 -6.35 9.49 6.86
CA LEU A 33 -5.41 8.47 7.30
C LEU A 33 -3.94 8.73 6.89
N PRO A 34 -3.63 9.14 5.64
CA PRO A 34 -2.26 9.47 5.23
C PRO A 34 -1.68 10.64 6.05
N TYR A 35 -2.50 11.63 6.40
CA TYR A 35 -2.07 12.77 7.21
C TYR A 35 -1.82 12.37 8.67
N TRP A 36 -2.65 11.50 9.23
CA TRP A 36 -2.42 10.97 10.58
C TRP A 36 -1.13 10.17 10.67
N LEU A 37 -0.87 9.29 9.68
CA LEU A 37 0.36 8.51 9.63
C LEU A 37 1.61 9.42 9.61
N GLY A 38 1.60 10.47 8.79
CA GLY A 38 2.69 11.44 8.74
C GLY A 38 2.84 12.25 10.03
N ALA A 39 1.73 12.76 10.59
CA ALA A 39 1.74 13.54 11.82
C ALA A 39 2.20 12.72 13.04
N TRP A 40 1.74 11.48 13.20
CA TRP A 40 2.22 10.59 14.26
C TRP A 40 3.70 10.25 14.11
N ALA A 41 4.16 9.99 12.88
CA ALA A 41 5.57 9.78 12.64
C ALA A 41 6.38 10.99 13.12
N MET A 42 5.99 12.21 12.74
CA MET A 42 6.62 13.44 13.20
C MET A 42 6.61 13.60 14.74
N GLN A 43 5.51 13.27 15.42
CA GLN A 43 5.42 13.37 16.89
C GLN A 43 6.36 12.42 17.62
N TRP A 44 6.60 11.22 17.08
CA TRP A 44 7.48 10.22 17.70
C TRP A 44 8.95 10.38 17.28
N THR A 45 9.23 11.37 16.44
CA THR A 45 10.57 11.59 15.89
C THR A 45 11.47 12.27 16.91
N PRO A 46 12.68 11.74 17.18
CA PRO A 46 13.69 12.44 17.99
C PRO A 46 14.10 13.76 17.34
N ASN A 47 14.37 14.78 18.15
CA ASN A 47 14.71 16.14 17.69
C ASN A 47 15.94 16.24 16.75
N TRP A 48 16.76 15.19 16.62
CA TRP A 48 17.90 15.15 15.69
C TRP A 48 17.54 14.64 14.28
N ILE A 49 16.35 14.10 14.06
CA ILE A 49 15.88 13.63 12.75
C ILE A 49 14.99 14.72 12.14
N ALA A 50 15.23 15.04 10.87
CA ALA A 50 14.39 15.99 10.14
C ALA A 50 12.96 15.47 9.99
N ALA A 51 11.97 16.31 10.28
CA ALA A 51 10.55 15.93 10.27
C ALA A 51 10.08 15.44 8.89
N ASP A 52 10.67 15.95 7.80
CA ASP A 52 10.37 15.50 6.44
C ASP A 52 10.79 14.03 6.22
N PHE A 53 11.94 13.63 6.75
CA PHE A 53 12.41 12.26 6.64
C PHE A 53 11.52 11.31 7.45
N ALA A 54 11.19 11.69 8.69
CA ALA A 54 10.32 10.87 9.52
C ALA A 54 8.93 10.69 8.91
N ALA A 55 8.35 11.74 8.34
CA ALA A 55 7.07 11.67 7.66
C ALA A 55 7.09 10.71 6.46
N ARG A 56 8.25 10.41 5.86
CA ARG A 56 8.38 9.46 4.73
C ARG A 56 8.41 8.00 5.17
N ILE A 57 8.82 7.70 6.40
CA ILE A 57 8.93 6.33 6.93
C ILE A 57 7.60 5.55 6.78
N PRO A 58 6.43 6.06 7.24
CA PRO A 58 5.18 5.34 7.07
C PRO A 58 4.78 5.16 5.60
N PHE A 59 5.12 6.11 4.72
CA PHE A 59 4.86 6.02 3.29
C PHE A 59 5.74 4.96 2.61
N ALA A 60 7.01 4.84 3.01
CA ALA A 60 7.86 3.73 2.58
C ALA A 60 7.28 2.38 3.03
N GLY A 61 6.73 2.31 4.25
CA GLY A 61 5.98 1.15 4.73
C GLY A 61 4.76 0.80 3.86
N LEU A 62 3.97 1.81 3.48
CA LEU A 62 2.83 1.64 2.57
C LEU A 62 3.25 1.16 1.18
N LEU A 63 4.37 1.65 0.64
CA LEU A 63 4.93 1.19 -0.63
C LEU A 63 5.34 -0.28 -0.55
N ILE A 64 6.07 -0.67 0.51
CA ILE A 64 6.46 -2.07 0.73
C ILE A 64 5.21 -2.95 0.85
N LEU A 65 4.19 -2.49 1.58
CA LEU A 65 2.92 -3.18 1.71
C LEU A 65 2.20 -3.31 0.35
N ALA A 66 2.24 -2.29 -0.50
CA ALA A 66 1.69 -2.35 -1.85
C ALA A 66 2.41 -3.40 -2.72
N MET A 67 3.74 -3.43 -2.65
CA MET A 67 4.57 -4.40 -3.39
C MET A 67 4.28 -5.82 -2.92
N LEU A 68 4.29 -6.07 -1.60
CA LEU A 68 3.99 -7.37 -1.01
C LEU A 68 2.55 -7.81 -1.28
N GLY A 69 1.58 -6.91 -1.12
CA GLY A 69 0.16 -7.18 -1.38
C GLY A 69 -0.07 -7.56 -2.84
N THR A 70 0.57 -6.87 -3.77
CA THR A 70 0.49 -7.19 -5.21
C THR A 70 1.12 -8.53 -5.53
N TRP A 71 2.32 -8.80 -4.99
CA TRP A 71 3.01 -10.07 -5.19
C TRP A 71 2.19 -11.24 -4.64
N TYR A 72 1.75 -11.17 -3.37
CA TYR A 72 0.97 -12.24 -2.75
C TYR A 72 -0.43 -12.38 -3.35
N GLY A 73 -1.09 -11.28 -3.71
CA GLY A 73 -2.39 -11.32 -4.38
C GLY A 73 -2.28 -12.04 -5.72
N THR A 74 -1.29 -11.70 -6.53
CA THR A 74 -1.03 -12.36 -7.83
C THR A 74 -0.62 -13.82 -7.64
N TYR A 75 0.21 -14.12 -6.64
CA TYR A 75 0.59 -15.48 -6.28
C TYR A 75 -0.62 -16.35 -5.94
N TYR A 76 -1.53 -15.90 -5.07
CA TYR A 76 -2.71 -16.67 -4.69
C TYR A 76 -3.74 -16.76 -5.82
N LEU A 77 -3.86 -15.72 -6.64
CA LEU A 77 -4.72 -15.74 -7.81
C LEU A 77 -4.21 -16.74 -8.86
N ALA A 78 -2.90 -16.76 -9.13
CA ALA A 78 -2.27 -17.69 -10.06
C ALA A 78 -2.38 -19.15 -9.59
N ARG A 79 -2.55 -19.40 -8.28
CA ARG A 79 -2.82 -20.73 -7.72
C ARG A 79 -4.25 -21.23 -7.94
N SER A 80 -5.15 -20.37 -8.41
CA SER A 80 -6.53 -20.75 -8.72
C SER A 80 -6.54 -21.88 -9.77
N PRO A 81 -7.39 -22.90 -9.64
CA PRO A 81 -7.53 -23.97 -10.65
C PRO A 81 -7.80 -23.43 -12.06
N LEU A 82 -8.49 -22.29 -12.18
CA LEU A 82 -8.81 -21.66 -13.45
C LEU A 82 -7.64 -20.87 -14.06
N ALA A 83 -6.58 -20.62 -13.30
CA ALA A 83 -5.41 -19.85 -13.70
C ALA A 83 -4.15 -20.71 -13.89
N GLN A 84 -4.24 -22.03 -13.68
CA GLN A 84 -3.12 -22.95 -13.85
C GLN A 84 -2.76 -23.12 -15.33
N PRO A 85 -1.49 -23.47 -15.65
CA PRO A 85 -1.11 -23.82 -17.01
C PRO A 85 -1.92 -25.02 -17.51
N VAL A 86 -2.22 -25.02 -18.82
CA VAL A 86 -2.94 -26.13 -19.46
C VAL A 86 -2.06 -27.36 -19.49
N ALA A 87 -2.69 -28.52 -19.25
CA ALA A 87 -2.00 -29.80 -19.30
C ALA A 87 -1.32 -30.03 -20.66
N PHE A 88 -0.01 -30.20 -20.68
CA PHE A 88 0.74 -30.54 -21.88
C PHE A 88 0.58 -32.02 -22.17
N ALA A 89 0.37 -32.36 -23.46
CA ALA A 89 0.13 -33.73 -23.91
C ALA A 89 1.26 -34.72 -23.57
N PHE A 90 2.46 -34.22 -23.26
CA PHE A 90 3.66 -35.01 -22.94
C PHE A 90 4.23 -34.72 -21.54
N GLY A 91 3.51 -33.98 -20.69
CA GLY A 91 4.01 -33.48 -19.41
C GLY A 91 5.05 -32.37 -19.56
N GLY A 92 5.65 -31.95 -18.43
CA GLY A 92 6.63 -30.86 -18.39
C GLY A 92 6.05 -29.49 -18.00
N GLU A 93 4.80 -29.44 -17.54
CA GLU A 93 4.22 -28.23 -16.96
C GLU A 93 4.98 -27.78 -15.71
N ALA A 94 5.04 -26.46 -15.52
CA ALA A 94 5.56 -25.90 -14.28
C ALA A 94 4.70 -26.35 -13.10
N LEU A 95 5.35 -26.66 -11.98
CA LEU A 95 4.63 -26.93 -10.73
C LEU A 95 3.77 -25.71 -10.37
N PRO A 96 2.54 -25.89 -9.85
CA PRO A 96 1.62 -24.79 -9.54
C PRO A 96 2.23 -23.65 -8.71
N ASN A 97 3.13 -24.00 -7.78
CA ASN A 97 3.81 -23.02 -6.93
C ASN A 97 4.87 -22.22 -7.69
N ASP A 98 5.61 -22.86 -8.60
CA ASP A 98 6.67 -22.21 -9.37
C ASP A 98 6.07 -21.31 -10.46
N TYR A 99 4.99 -21.78 -11.10
CA TYR A 99 4.17 -20.96 -11.98
C TYR A 99 3.64 -19.71 -11.25
N ALA A 100 3.03 -19.90 -10.08
CA ALA A 100 2.47 -18.79 -9.31
C ALA A 100 3.53 -17.79 -8.85
N ARG A 101 4.75 -18.24 -8.50
CA ARG A 101 5.88 -17.35 -8.20
C ARG A 101 6.30 -16.55 -9.43
N ALA A 102 6.46 -17.20 -10.58
CA ALA A 102 6.81 -16.52 -11.82
C ALA A 102 5.78 -15.45 -12.22
N MET A 103 4.48 -15.76 -12.07
CA MET A 103 3.40 -14.79 -12.30
C MET A 103 3.42 -13.64 -11.30
N ALA A 104 3.70 -13.92 -10.03
CA ALA A 104 3.81 -12.90 -9.00
C ALA A 104 5.01 -11.97 -9.21
N ASP A 105 6.16 -12.51 -9.59
CA ASP A 105 7.35 -11.74 -9.95
C ASP A 105 7.08 -10.84 -11.16
N GLY A 106 6.45 -11.39 -12.21
CA GLY A 106 6.04 -10.61 -13.38
C GLY A 106 5.05 -9.49 -13.05
N GLY A 107 4.04 -9.78 -12.22
CA GLY A 107 3.06 -8.79 -11.76
C GLY A 107 3.69 -7.67 -10.92
N LEU A 108 4.63 -8.01 -10.03
CA LEU A 108 5.36 -7.04 -9.24
C LEU A 108 6.29 -6.18 -10.11
N LEU A 109 6.99 -6.77 -11.08
CA LEU A 109 7.85 -6.02 -12.01
C LEU A 109 7.01 -5.07 -12.88
N ALA A 110 5.83 -5.49 -13.33
CA ALA A 110 4.89 -4.63 -14.05
C ALA A 110 4.42 -3.46 -13.17
N LEU A 111 4.08 -3.70 -11.90
CA LEU A 111 3.73 -2.65 -10.95
C LEU A 111 4.88 -1.65 -10.78
N ILE A 112 6.11 -2.15 -10.58
CA ILE A 112 7.31 -1.33 -10.44
C ILE A 112 7.54 -0.45 -11.68
N ALA A 113 7.38 -1.03 -12.87
CA ALA A 113 7.53 -0.33 -14.13
C ALA A 113 6.48 0.79 -14.29
N CYS A 114 5.23 0.53 -13.93
CA CYS A 114 4.14 1.51 -14.03
C CYS A 114 4.23 2.64 -13.00
N LEU A 115 4.64 2.33 -11.77
CA LEU A 115 4.72 3.34 -10.70
C LEU A 115 5.92 4.27 -10.87
N GLY A 116 6.97 3.85 -11.59
CA GLY A 116 8.23 4.59 -11.64
C GLY A 116 8.75 4.87 -10.23
N LEU A 117 9.23 3.83 -9.53
CA LEU A 117 9.60 3.84 -8.09
C LEU A 117 10.34 5.09 -7.58
N ALA A 118 11.05 5.81 -8.45
CA ALA A 118 11.77 7.03 -8.12
C ALA A 118 10.88 8.20 -7.67
N GLN A 119 9.63 8.36 -8.15
CA GLN A 119 8.85 9.56 -7.84
C GLN A 119 7.94 9.40 -6.60
N LEU A 120 7.29 8.25 -6.46
CA LEU A 120 6.38 7.97 -5.33
C LEU A 120 7.11 7.67 -4.01
N SER A 121 8.37 7.27 -4.05
CA SER A 121 9.17 7.02 -2.84
C SER A 121 9.62 8.31 -2.15
N HIS A 122 9.60 9.45 -2.84
CA HIS A 122 10.07 10.74 -2.31
C HIS A 122 8.93 11.71 -1.97
N GLU A 123 7.71 11.47 -2.45
CA GLU A 123 6.55 12.31 -2.20
C GLU A 123 5.59 11.68 -1.19
N THR A 124 5.30 12.39 -0.10
CA THR A 124 4.25 12.03 0.85
C THR A 124 2.87 12.28 0.22
N SER A 125 2.39 11.33 -0.59
CA SER A 125 1.14 11.45 -1.34
C SER A 125 0.02 10.56 -0.78
N PRO A 126 -1.23 11.08 -0.64
CA PRO A 126 -2.40 10.26 -0.30
C PRO A 126 -2.63 9.07 -1.25
N ALA A 127 -2.21 9.19 -2.51
CA ALA A 127 -2.33 8.13 -3.50
C ALA A 127 -1.57 6.86 -3.10
N LEU A 128 -0.45 6.98 -2.37
CA LEU A 128 0.33 5.83 -1.94
C LEU A 128 -0.38 5.01 -0.85
N ALA A 129 -1.11 5.69 0.04
CA ALA A 129 -1.95 5.01 1.02
C ALA A 129 -3.10 4.27 0.33
N GLN A 130 -3.76 4.90 -0.64
CA GLN A 130 -4.80 4.25 -1.44
C GLN A 130 -4.26 3.02 -2.18
N LEU A 131 -3.07 3.12 -2.79
CA LEU A 131 -2.41 2.01 -3.45
C LEU A 131 -2.10 0.85 -2.49
N GLY A 132 -1.54 1.16 -1.31
CA GLY A 132 -1.26 0.16 -0.27
C GLY A 132 -2.53 -0.54 0.21
N CYS A 133 -3.58 0.22 0.53
CA CYS A 133 -4.86 -0.33 0.97
C CYS A 133 -5.56 -1.15 -0.12
N ALA A 134 -5.52 -0.70 -1.38
CA ALA A 134 -6.03 -1.46 -2.52
C ALA A 134 -5.27 -2.78 -2.75
N ALA A 135 -3.93 -2.75 -2.64
CA ALA A 135 -3.10 -3.95 -2.75
C ALA A 135 -3.37 -4.94 -1.60
N LEU A 136 -3.60 -4.44 -0.38
CA LEU A 136 -3.96 -5.26 0.78
C LEU A 136 -5.34 -5.92 0.60
N PHE A 137 -6.31 -5.16 0.09
CA PHE A 137 -7.64 -5.67 -0.27
C PHE A 137 -7.54 -6.74 -1.35
N TYR A 138 -6.78 -6.47 -2.43
CA TYR A 138 -6.53 -7.44 -3.51
C TYR A 138 -5.91 -8.74 -3.00
N TYR A 139 -4.86 -8.65 -2.17
CA TYR A 139 -4.27 -9.80 -1.49
C TYR A 139 -5.31 -10.57 -0.67
N GLY A 140 -6.08 -9.86 0.15
CA GLY A 140 -7.09 -10.45 1.01
C GLY A 140 -8.13 -11.25 0.22
N MET A 141 -8.64 -10.69 -0.87
CA MET A 141 -9.59 -11.35 -1.76
C MET A 141 -8.99 -12.59 -2.44
N ALA A 142 -7.76 -12.49 -2.95
CA ALA A 142 -7.09 -13.59 -3.62
C ALA A 142 -6.75 -14.76 -2.68
N ALA A 143 -6.37 -14.45 -1.42
CA ALA A 143 -5.93 -15.45 -0.45
C ALA A 143 -7.07 -16.08 0.36
N LEU A 144 -8.28 -15.49 0.36
CA LEU A 144 -9.44 -15.94 1.15
C LEU A 144 -9.83 -17.41 0.94
N PRO A 145 -9.77 -17.99 -0.28
CA PRO A 145 -10.06 -19.41 -0.49
C PRO A 145 -9.05 -20.35 0.18
N TYR A 146 -7.84 -19.88 0.47
CA TYR A 146 -6.73 -20.70 0.96
C TYR A 146 -6.51 -20.57 2.47
N ARG A 147 -6.78 -19.39 3.05
CA ARG A 147 -6.60 -19.10 4.48
C ARG A 147 -7.73 -18.20 4.96
N ARG A 148 -8.21 -18.41 6.19
CA ARG A 148 -9.35 -17.65 6.73
C ARG A 148 -8.98 -16.41 7.56
N PRO A 149 -8.18 -16.49 8.64
CA PRO A 149 -8.05 -15.35 9.55
C PRO A 149 -7.25 -14.20 8.93
N LEU A 150 -6.08 -14.49 8.36
CA LEU A 150 -5.18 -13.46 7.85
C LEU A 150 -5.77 -12.66 6.66
N PRO A 151 -6.37 -13.29 5.63
CA PRO A 151 -6.94 -12.55 4.50
C PRO A 151 -8.18 -11.74 4.88
N LEU A 152 -8.99 -12.19 5.86
CA LEU A 152 -10.12 -11.41 6.38
C LEU A 152 -9.66 -10.10 7.04
N TYR A 153 -8.59 -10.15 7.84
CA TYR A 153 -8.00 -8.93 8.39
C TYR A 153 -7.47 -8.00 7.30
N ALA A 154 -6.82 -8.56 6.26
CA ALA A 154 -6.31 -7.79 5.13
C ALA A 154 -7.45 -7.10 4.34
N VAL A 155 -8.55 -7.82 4.05
CA VAL A 155 -9.74 -7.22 3.42
C VAL A 155 -10.32 -6.10 4.27
N SER A 156 -10.49 -6.35 5.57
CA SER A 156 -11.09 -5.38 6.50
C SER A 156 -10.24 -4.11 6.62
N LEU A 157 -8.93 -4.26 6.82
CA LEU A 157 -7.99 -3.13 6.89
C LEU A 157 -7.88 -2.39 5.56
N GLY A 158 -7.90 -3.12 4.43
CA GLY A 158 -7.89 -2.52 3.10
C GLY A 158 -9.13 -1.66 2.86
N LEU A 159 -10.32 -2.15 3.21
CA LEU A 159 -11.57 -1.40 3.07
C LEU A 159 -11.62 -0.17 3.98
N ILE A 160 -11.22 -0.30 5.25
CA ILE A 160 -11.16 0.83 6.20
C ILE A 160 -10.16 1.89 5.74
N GLY A 161 -9.05 1.49 5.13
CA GLY A 161 -8.08 2.44 4.59
C GLY A 161 -8.51 3.12 3.29
N LEU A 162 -9.53 2.60 2.60
CA LEU A 162 -10.08 3.16 1.36
C LEU A 162 -11.33 4.03 1.58
N SER A 163 -11.98 3.94 2.75
CA SER A 163 -13.12 4.77 3.15
C SER A 163 -12.69 6.14 3.64
#